data_AF-A0A482IZI2-F1
#
_entry.id   AF-A0A482IZI2-F1
#
_cell.length_a   1.000
_cell.length_b   1.000
_cell.length_c   1.000
_cell.angle_alpha   90.00
_cell.angle_beta   90.00
_cell.angle_gamma   90.00
#
_symmetry.space_group_name_H-M   'P 1'
#
loop_
_entity.id
_entity.type
_entity.pdbx_description
1 polymer ?
#
loop_
_entity_poly.entity_id
_entity_poly.type
_entity_poly.pdbx_seq_one_letter_code
_entity_poly.pdbx_strand_id
1 'polypeptide(L)'
;MGCSMERDACDDSKSSPHPPPSSSIAMDTSNFLQIIDDHRGHPVFVVIPYASYAVQLGVDRNLVPDVVSRKVLVDGITPVRAWREYFGHTQKVVAARLGISQQGYAQLENNEALRRSSIEKLATALGIAPDQIASLDRLGA
;
A
#
# COMPACT_ATOMS: atom_id res chain seq x y z
N MET A 1 62.97 57.06 -33.78
CA MET A 1 61.89 56.29 -34.43
C MET A 1 61.46 55.18 -33.50
N GLY A 2 60.40 55.39 -32.73
CA GLY A 2 59.67 54.32 -32.05
C GLY A 2 58.50 53.92 -32.95
N CYS A 3 58.33 52.63 -33.19
CA CYS A 3 57.13 52.11 -33.84
C CYS A 3 56.31 51.36 -32.79
N SER A 4 55.09 51.85 -32.59
CA SER A 4 54.10 51.42 -31.62
C SER A 4 53.58 50.00 -31.86
N MET A 5 53.13 49.44 -30.75
CA MET A 5 52.23 48.30 -30.59
C MET A 5 51.02 48.36 -31.53
N GLU A 6 50.59 47.19 -32.02
CA GLU A 6 49.23 46.64 -31.85
C GLU A 6 49.20 45.29 -32.59
N ARG A 7 48.95 44.19 -31.86
CA ARG A 7 48.52 42.94 -32.46
C ARG A 7 47.10 42.70 -32.01
N ASP A 8 46.23 42.84 -32.99
CA ASP A 8 44.81 42.53 -32.96
C ASP A 8 44.52 41.18 -32.32
N ALA A 9 43.39 41.20 -31.62
CA ALA A 9 42.74 40.10 -30.96
C ALA A 9 42.08 39.13 -31.96
N CYS A 10 41.62 38.01 -31.38
CA CYS A 10 40.63 37.04 -31.89
C CYS A 10 41.19 35.85 -32.69
N ASP A 11 41.28 34.69 -32.05
CA ASP A 11 40.31 33.59 -32.25
C ASP A 11 40.67 32.42 -31.31
N ASP A 12 40.10 32.44 -30.10
CA ASP A 12 40.15 31.31 -29.19
C ASP A 12 38.78 30.62 -29.27
N SER A 13 38.61 29.82 -30.32
CA SER A 13 37.48 28.93 -30.52
C SER A 13 37.47 27.86 -29.42
N LYS A 14 37.01 28.26 -28.22
CA LYS A 14 36.74 27.37 -27.10
C LYS A 14 35.40 26.70 -27.34
N SER A 15 35.43 25.48 -27.85
CA SER A 15 34.31 24.54 -27.89
C SER A 15 33.75 24.38 -26.47
N SER A 16 32.69 25.12 -26.14
CA SER A 16 31.92 24.92 -24.91
C SER A 16 31.26 23.54 -24.93
N PRO A 17 31.34 22.73 -23.87
CA PRO A 17 30.53 21.53 -23.76
C PRO A 17 29.07 21.97 -23.65
N HIS A 18 28.27 21.63 -24.65
CA HIS A 18 26.82 21.73 -24.55
C HIS A 18 26.39 20.88 -23.33
N PRO A 19 25.69 21.44 -22.33
CA PRO A 19 25.11 20.58 -21.30
C PRO A 19 24.11 19.65 -22.00
N PRO A 20 24.02 18.36 -21.59
CA PRO A 20 22.92 17.51 -22.05
C PRO A 20 21.60 18.21 -21.70
N PRO A 21 20.52 18.03 -22.48
CA PRO A 21 19.23 18.61 -22.12
C PRO A 21 18.88 18.10 -20.72
N SER A 22 18.97 19.00 -19.74
CA SER A 22 18.40 18.80 -18.41
C SER A 22 16.93 18.54 -18.65
N SER A 23 16.55 17.26 -18.61
CA SER A 23 15.19 16.86 -18.29
C SER A 23 14.99 17.25 -16.83
N SER A 24 14.83 18.55 -16.62
CA SER A 24 14.54 19.13 -15.32
C SER A 24 13.11 18.75 -15.01
N ILE A 25 12.91 17.53 -14.53
CA ILE A 25 11.70 17.16 -13.82
C ILE A 25 11.80 17.91 -12.49
N ALA A 26 11.37 19.17 -12.51
CA ALA A 26 10.98 19.83 -11.28
C ALA A 26 9.84 18.99 -10.69
N MET A 27 10.10 18.30 -9.58
CA MET A 27 9.09 17.61 -8.80
C MET A 27 8.19 18.65 -8.13
N ASP A 28 7.27 19.21 -8.90
CA ASP A 28 6.08 19.83 -8.34
C ASP A 28 5.28 18.72 -7.64
N THR A 29 5.23 18.78 -6.32
CA THR A 29 4.55 17.79 -5.47
C THR A 29 3.03 18.03 -5.44
N SER A 30 2.52 18.82 -6.38
CA SER A 30 1.09 19.03 -6.60
C SER A 30 0.53 17.92 -7.49
N ASN A 31 0.36 16.72 -6.93
CA ASN A 31 -0.60 15.66 -7.31
C ASN A 31 -1.18 15.65 -8.77
N PHE A 32 -0.34 15.80 -9.79
CA PHE A 32 -0.77 15.75 -11.18
C PHE A 32 -0.77 14.29 -11.62
N LEU A 33 -1.93 13.67 -11.57
CA LEU A 33 -2.16 12.39 -12.24
C LEU A 33 -1.91 12.59 -13.74
N GLN A 34 -0.97 11.85 -14.30
CA GLN A 34 -0.76 11.86 -15.75
C GLN A 34 -1.71 10.84 -16.38
N ILE A 35 -2.54 11.32 -17.30
CA ILE A 35 -3.44 10.48 -18.10
C ILE A 35 -2.80 10.29 -19.46
N ILE A 36 -2.76 9.05 -19.92
CA ILE A 36 -2.28 8.70 -21.27
C ILE A 36 -3.52 8.34 -22.08
N ASP A 37 -3.75 9.14 -23.12
CA ASP A 37 -4.86 8.96 -24.04
C ASP A 37 -4.46 8.10 -25.24
N ASP A 38 -5.45 7.48 -25.89
CA ASP A 38 -5.28 6.82 -27.17
C ASP A 38 -5.19 7.84 -28.33
N HIS A 39 -5.04 7.34 -29.55
CA HIS A 39 -4.97 8.16 -30.78
C HIS A 39 -6.28 8.94 -31.08
N ARG A 40 -7.36 8.68 -30.34
CA ARG A 40 -8.65 9.38 -30.46
C ARG A 40 -8.90 10.34 -29.30
N GLY A 41 -7.97 10.44 -28.34
CA GLY A 41 -8.09 11.30 -27.16
C GLY A 41 -8.90 10.67 -26.02
N HIS A 42 -9.07 9.35 -25.99
CA HIS A 42 -9.72 8.65 -24.89
C HIS A 42 -8.69 8.16 -23.87
N PRO A 43 -8.92 8.39 -22.56
CA PRO A 43 -8.00 7.97 -21.52
C PRO A 43 -7.93 6.44 -21.46
N VAL A 44 -6.72 5.89 -21.60
CA VAL A 44 -6.47 4.44 -21.57
C VAL A 44 -5.54 4.02 -20.42
N PHE A 45 -4.68 4.92 -19.93
CA PHE A 45 -3.87 4.66 -18.74
C PHE A 45 -3.80 5.89 -17.83
N VAL A 46 -3.56 5.65 -16.54
CA VAL A 46 -3.23 6.69 -15.56
C VAL A 46 -1.93 6.31 -14.88
N VAL A 47 -0.97 7.24 -14.84
CA VAL A 47 0.28 7.09 -14.12
C VAL A 47 0.14 7.74 -12.75
N ILE A 48 0.30 6.92 -11.72
CA ILE A 48 0.28 7.36 -10.32
C ILE A 48 1.73 7.32 -9.82
N PRO A 49 2.30 8.47 -9.40
CA PRO A 49 3.61 8.47 -8.76
C PRO A 49 3.67 7.48 -7.60
N TYR A 50 4.77 6.72 -7.49
CA TYR A 50 4.85 5.62 -6.53
C TYR A 50 4.61 6.06 -5.08
N ALA A 51 5.10 7.24 -4.68
CA ALA A 51 4.87 7.78 -3.34
C ALA A 51 3.36 8.02 -3.09
N SER A 52 2.64 8.58 -4.06
CA SER A 52 1.18 8.77 -3.99
C SER A 52 0.44 7.43 -3.96
N TYR A 53 0.85 6.48 -4.80
CA TYR A 53 0.32 5.11 -4.79
C TYR A 53 0.54 4.42 -3.43
N ALA A 54 1.73 4.51 -2.86
CA ALA A 54 2.11 3.88 -1.59
C ALA A 54 1.35 4.48 -0.40
N VAL A 55 1.15 5.81 -0.37
CA VAL A 55 0.30 6.48 0.62
C VAL A 55 -1.17 6.06 0.44
N GLN A 56 -1.64 5.94 -0.80
CA GLN A 56 -3.02 5.55 -1.10
C GLN A 56 -3.29 4.09 -0.72
N LEU A 57 -2.39 3.16 -1.05
CA LEU A 57 -2.44 1.77 -0.57
C LEU A 57 -2.29 1.67 0.94
N GLY A 58 -1.63 2.65 1.56
CA GLY A 58 -1.41 2.68 2.99
C GLY A 58 -0.55 1.50 3.42
N VAL A 59 0.75 1.71 3.43
CA VAL A 59 1.64 0.87 4.26
C VAL A 59 1.17 0.87 5.74
N ASP A 60 0.32 1.83 6.14
CA ASP A 60 -0.40 1.90 7.43
C ASP A 60 -1.89 1.51 7.40
N ARG A 61 -2.47 1.17 6.24
CA ARG A 61 -3.82 0.62 6.23
C ARG A 61 -3.71 -0.82 6.73
N ASN A 62 -4.54 -1.20 7.68
CA ASN A 62 -4.61 -2.57 8.16
C ASN A 62 -5.16 -3.49 7.04
N LEU A 63 -4.31 -3.81 6.05
CA LEU A 63 -4.69 -4.47 4.80
C LEU A 63 -5.04 -5.93 5.06
N VAL A 64 -6.15 -6.40 4.50
CA VAL A 64 -6.54 -7.80 4.55
C VAL A 64 -5.96 -8.52 3.33
N PRO A 65 -5.20 -9.61 3.49
CA PRO A 65 -4.71 -10.41 2.36
C PRO A 65 -5.87 -10.95 1.52
N ASP A 66 -5.70 -11.00 0.18
CA ASP A 66 -6.72 -11.51 -0.76
C ASP A 66 -7.24 -12.90 -0.38
N VAL A 67 -6.34 -13.79 0.08
CA VAL A 67 -6.73 -15.14 0.51
C VAL A 67 -7.68 -15.13 1.71
N VAL A 68 -7.53 -14.17 2.62
CA VAL A 68 -8.40 -14.04 3.79
C VAL A 68 -9.75 -13.46 3.37
N SER A 69 -9.74 -12.38 2.56
CA SER A 69 -10.99 -11.76 2.08
C SER A 69 -11.81 -12.72 1.22
N ARG A 70 -11.16 -13.49 0.33
CA ARG A 70 -11.83 -14.51 -0.49
C ARG A 70 -12.50 -15.59 0.35
N LYS A 71 -11.82 -16.11 1.37
CA LYS A 71 -12.41 -17.11 2.28
C LYS A 71 -13.67 -16.60 2.97
N VAL A 72 -13.67 -15.33 3.38
CA VAL A 72 -14.85 -14.75 4.04
C VAL A 72 -15.97 -14.50 3.02
N LEU A 73 -15.67 -13.79 1.94
CA LEU A 73 -16.67 -13.27 1.01
C LEU A 73 -17.22 -14.33 0.04
N VAL A 74 -16.40 -15.34 -0.29
CA VAL A 74 -16.76 -16.39 -1.27
C VAL A 74 -17.12 -17.68 -0.57
N ASP A 75 -16.31 -18.11 0.40
CA ASP A 75 -16.50 -19.41 1.05
C ASP A 75 -17.40 -19.34 2.30
N GLY A 76 -17.84 -18.14 2.70
CA GLY A 76 -18.69 -17.94 3.88
C GLY A 76 -18.01 -18.30 5.21
N ILE A 77 -16.67 -18.33 5.22
CA ILE A 77 -15.91 -18.65 6.43
C ILE A 77 -15.87 -17.43 7.34
N THR A 78 -16.03 -17.63 8.66
CA THR A 78 -15.98 -16.50 9.60
C THR A 78 -14.62 -15.78 9.54
N PRO A 79 -14.57 -14.44 9.68
CA PRO A 79 -13.32 -13.69 9.60
C PRO A 79 -12.24 -14.20 10.56
N VAL A 80 -12.64 -14.56 11.78
CA VAL A 80 -11.73 -15.10 12.80
C VAL A 80 -11.12 -16.43 12.35
N ARG A 81 -11.93 -17.32 11.77
CA ARG A 81 -11.46 -18.59 11.25
C ARG A 81 -10.51 -18.40 10.06
N ALA A 82 -10.86 -17.51 9.14
CA ALA A 82 -10.03 -17.20 7.98
C ALA A 82 -8.63 -16.70 8.38
N TRP A 83 -8.56 -15.78 9.34
CA TRP A 83 -7.29 -15.30 9.90
C TRP A 83 -6.51 -16.38 10.65
N ARG A 84 -7.19 -17.20 11.46
CA ARG A 84 -6.55 -18.32 12.16
C ARG A 84 -5.89 -19.29 11.17
N GLU A 85 -6.61 -19.67 10.12
CA GLU A 85 -6.10 -20.58 9.10
C GLU A 85 -4.99 -19.96 8.26
N TYR A 86 -5.05 -18.66 7.98
CA TYR A 86 -3.98 -17.93 7.29
C TYR A 86 -2.65 -18.00 8.03
N PHE A 87 -2.67 -17.89 9.36
CA PHE A 87 -1.48 -18.06 10.21
C PHE A 87 -1.16 -19.52 10.56
N GLY A 88 -1.91 -20.49 10.03
CA GLY A 88 -1.72 -21.92 10.33
C GLY A 88 -1.97 -22.28 11.79
N HIS A 89 -2.73 -21.48 12.53
CA HIS A 89 -2.99 -21.70 13.95
C HIS A 89 -4.14 -22.70 14.16
N THR A 90 -4.04 -23.52 15.20
CA THR A 90 -5.15 -24.37 15.65
C THR A 90 -6.03 -23.62 16.65
N GLN A 91 -7.28 -24.04 16.82
CA GLN A 91 -8.17 -23.45 17.83
C GLN A 91 -7.57 -23.50 19.23
N LYS A 92 -6.87 -24.59 19.57
CA LYS A 92 -6.18 -24.75 20.86
C LYS A 92 -5.09 -23.70 21.08
N VAL A 93 -4.32 -23.38 20.04
CA VAL A 93 -3.23 -22.37 20.13
C VAL A 93 -3.81 -20.98 20.38
N VAL A 94 -4.83 -20.58 19.62
CA VAL A 94 -5.44 -19.25 19.79
C VAL A 94 -6.19 -19.16 21.14
N ALA A 95 -6.90 -20.21 21.54
CA ALA A 95 -7.56 -20.28 22.85
C ALA A 95 -6.56 -20.11 24.01
N ALA A 96 -5.39 -20.76 23.92
CA ALA A 96 -4.33 -20.61 24.92
C ALA A 96 -3.79 -19.17 24.97
N ARG A 97 -3.60 -18.50 23.83
CA ARG A 97 -3.19 -17.08 23.78
C ARG A 97 -4.24 -16.14 24.39
N LEU A 98 -5.52 -16.48 24.27
CA LEU A 98 -6.64 -15.74 24.85
C LEU A 98 -6.89 -16.07 26.34
N GLY A 99 -6.26 -17.12 26.87
CA GLY A 99 -6.51 -17.61 28.23
C GLY A 99 -7.91 -18.20 28.44
N ILE A 100 -8.53 -18.74 27.38
CA ILE A 100 -9.87 -19.36 27.43
C ILE A 100 -9.81 -20.86 27.07
N SER A 101 -10.89 -21.59 27.33
CA SER A 101 -11.00 -22.99 26.90
C SER A 101 -11.11 -23.09 25.39
N GLN A 102 -10.65 -24.21 24.81
CA GLN A 102 -10.78 -24.47 23.37
C GLN A 102 -12.25 -24.43 22.92
N GLN A 103 -13.17 -24.96 23.73
CA GLN A 103 -14.61 -24.89 23.44
C GLN A 103 -15.14 -23.46 23.48
N GLY A 104 -14.69 -22.63 24.42
CA GLY A 104 -15.04 -21.21 24.47
C GLY A 104 -14.55 -20.45 23.24
N TYR A 105 -13.35 -20.77 22.74
CA TYR A 105 -12.86 -20.23 21.47
C TYR A 105 -13.69 -20.71 20.27
N ALA A 106 -14.06 -22.00 20.22
CA ALA A 106 -14.88 -22.52 19.12
C ALA A 106 -16.26 -21.84 19.04
N GLN A 107 -16.88 -21.54 20.19
CA GLN A 107 -18.12 -20.76 20.23
C GLN A 107 -17.91 -19.33 19.73
N LEU A 108 -16.76 -18.72 20.06
CA LEU A 108 -16.41 -17.39 19.60
C LEU A 108 -16.13 -17.35 18.08
N GLU A 109 -15.45 -18.36 17.55
CA GLU A 109 -15.14 -18.49 16.11
C GLU A 109 -16.40 -18.66 15.26
N ASN A 110 -17.43 -19.32 15.79
CA ASN A 110 -18.70 -19.59 15.11
C ASN A 110 -19.76 -18.50 15.31
N ASN A 111 -19.45 -17.43 16.04
CA ASN A 111 -20.39 -16.34 16.26
C ASN A 111 -20.39 -15.38 15.06
N GLU A 112 -21.56 -15.21 14.44
CA GLU A 112 -21.77 -14.35 13.26
C GLU A 112 -21.66 -12.85 13.57
N ALA A 113 -21.81 -12.44 14.84
CA ALA A 113 -21.77 -11.04 15.25
C ALA A 113 -20.95 -10.87 16.54
N LEU A 114 -19.65 -10.60 16.37
CA LEU A 114 -18.75 -10.42 17.50
C LEU A 114 -18.87 -9.03 18.11
N ARG A 115 -18.92 -8.98 19.45
CA ARG A 115 -18.78 -7.70 20.17
C ARG A 115 -17.41 -7.10 19.93
N ARG A 116 -17.34 -5.76 19.88
CA ARG A 116 -16.08 -5.01 19.71
C ARG A 116 -14.98 -5.45 20.68
N SER A 117 -15.30 -5.65 21.95
CA SER A 117 -14.34 -6.10 22.96
C SER A 117 -13.79 -7.51 22.71
N SER A 118 -14.57 -8.40 22.09
CA SER A 118 -14.11 -9.72 21.68
C SER A 118 -13.20 -9.62 20.46
N ILE A 119 -13.55 -8.76 19.49
CA ILE A 119 -12.73 -8.50 18.30
C ILE A 119 -11.34 -7.98 18.69
N GLU A 120 -11.27 -7.02 19.61
CA GLU A 120 -9.99 -6.45 20.08
C GLU A 120 -9.09 -7.51 20.73
N LYS A 121 -9.66 -8.40 21.55
CA LYS A 121 -8.92 -9.51 22.18
C LYS A 121 -8.44 -10.52 21.14
N LEU A 122 -9.29 -10.87 20.18
CA LEU A 122 -8.97 -11.79 19.09
C LEU A 122 -7.87 -11.25 18.19
N ALA A 123 -7.98 -9.99 17.79
CA ALA A 123 -7.01 -9.30 16.98
C ALA A 123 -5.64 -9.25 17.68
N THR A 124 -5.62 -8.93 18.97
CA THR A 124 -4.41 -8.98 19.80
C THR A 124 -3.79 -10.39 19.83
N ALA A 125 -4.59 -11.43 20.02
CA ALA A 125 -4.10 -12.82 20.08
C ALA A 125 -3.55 -13.33 18.72
N LEU A 126 -4.06 -12.79 17.62
CA LEU A 126 -3.66 -13.10 16.25
C LEU A 126 -2.54 -12.18 15.72
N GLY A 127 -2.24 -11.07 16.42
CA GLY A 127 -1.23 -10.10 16.00
C GLY A 127 -1.66 -9.24 14.81
N ILE A 128 -2.96 -8.96 14.70
CA ILE A 128 -3.56 -8.15 13.62
C ILE A 128 -4.33 -6.97 14.21
N ALA A 129 -4.71 -6.01 13.39
CA ALA A 129 -5.54 -4.91 13.83
C ALA A 129 -7.02 -5.33 13.96
N PRO A 130 -7.77 -4.78 14.94
CA PRO A 130 -9.20 -5.08 15.10
C PRO A 130 -10.04 -4.81 13.85
N ASP A 131 -9.69 -3.78 13.09
CA ASP A 131 -10.38 -3.41 11.86
C ASP A 131 -10.27 -4.48 10.76
N GLN A 132 -9.24 -5.33 10.78
CA GLN A 132 -9.09 -6.43 9.81
C GLN A 132 -10.07 -7.58 10.04
N ILE A 133 -10.63 -7.68 11.25
CA ILE A 133 -11.72 -8.60 11.55
C ILE A 133 -13.05 -7.85 11.35
N ALA A 134 -13.19 -6.66 11.94
CA ALA A 134 -14.45 -5.91 11.95
C ALA A 134 -14.91 -5.38 10.58
N SER A 135 -13.99 -5.18 9.62
CA SER A 135 -14.33 -4.84 8.25
C SER A 135 -14.96 -6.01 7.50
N LEU A 136 -14.41 -7.22 7.67
CA LEU A 136 -14.91 -8.44 7.04
C LEU A 136 -16.21 -8.95 7.69
N ASP A 137 -16.32 -8.82 9.01
CA ASP A 137 -17.52 -9.16 9.78
C ASP A 137 -18.77 -8.41 9.27
N ARG A 138 -18.60 -7.14 8.87
CA ARG A 138 -19.66 -6.31 8.29
C ARG A 138 -19.98 -6.59 6.83
N LEU A 139 -19.08 -7.25 6.10
CA LEU A 139 -19.22 -7.51 4.66
C LEU A 139 -19.67 -8.94 4.33
N GLY A 140 -19.50 -9.87 5.28
CA GLY A 140 -19.86 -11.27 5.14
C GLY A 140 -21.19 -11.67 5.81
N ALA A 141 -22.03 -10.70 6.18
CA ALA A 141 -23.37 -10.90 6.76
C ALA A 141 -24.48 -10.67 5.72
#